data_AF-U9TKB1-F1
#
_entry.id   AF-U9TKB1-F1
#
_cell.length_a   1.000
_cell.length_b   1.000
_cell.length_c   1.000
_cell.angle_alpha   90.00
_cell.angle_beta   90.00
_cell.angle_gamma   90.00
#
_symmetry.space_group_name_H-M   'P 1'
#
loop_
_entity.id
_entity.type
_entity.pdbx_description
1 polymer ?
#
loop_
_entity_poly.entity_id
_entity_poly.type
_entity_poly.pdbx_seq_one_letter_code
_entity_poly.pdbx_strand_id
1 'polypeptide(L)'
;MSTPITCIKNTSNDETDKRITELEKQVQSLLKNIKSLQESKITTDKSIADIHHNTNLMNTSLTKVNIRLDKYDTIIEHLTTNINLLSKKEISSTQERPRKISKKATPYDQTSYRSTKSKYNLRNNKEYNNSADDSEFVPATEDDTDIPDDNAMSDGAVFEGIIDKTLDEPVKNDTFTVKSYNPLNLLPSFNATR
;
A
#
# COMPACT_ATOMS: atom_id res chain seq x y z
N MET A 1 -26.14 -95.36 -56.94
CA MET A 1 -25.65 -95.21 -55.55
C MET A 1 -24.79 -93.96 -55.50
N SER A 2 -25.35 -92.79 -55.15
CA SER A 2 -24.62 -91.54 -54.99
C SER A 2 -24.56 -91.18 -53.52
N THR A 3 -23.35 -91.05 -52.98
CA THR A 3 -23.08 -90.59 -51.62
C THR A 3 -23.34 -89.09 -51.49
N PRO A 4 -23.99 -88.62 -50.41
CA PRO A 4 -24.17 -87.20 -50.18
C PRO A 4 -22.89 -86.55 -49.68
N ILE A 5 -22.46 -85.48 -50.36
CA ILE A 5 -21.36 -84.61 -49.94
C ILE A 5 -21.86 -83.81 -48.74
N THR A 6 -21.21 -84.00 -47.59
CA THR A 6 -21.49 -83.25 -46.38
C THR A 6 -20.92 -81.84 -46.52
N CYS A 7 -21.78 -80.84 -46.71
CA CYS A 7 -21.40 -79.43 -46.57
C CYS A 7 -21.03 -79.15 -45.12
N ILE A 8 -19.73 -79.13 -44.82
CA ILE A 8 -19.19 -78.66 -43.55
C ILE A 8 -19.46 -77.16 -43.48
N LYS A 9 -20.30 -76.75 -42.54
CA LYS A 9 -20.65 -75.34 -42.28
C LYS A 9 -19.44 -74.58 -41.72
N ASN A 10 -18.96 -73.59 -42.48
CA ASN A 10 -17.97 -72.58 -42.06
C ASN A 10 -18.55 -71.54 -41.08
N THR A 11 -19.42 -71.91 -40.15
CA THR A 11 -20.12 -70.94 -39.29
C THR A 11 -19.32 -70.49 -38.06
N SER A 12 -18.34 -71.29 -37.63
CA SER A 12 -17.54 -71.00 -36.41
C SER A 12 -16.51 -69.89 -36.62
N ASN A 13 -15.92 -69.79 -37.81
CA ASN A 13 -14.86 -68.81 -38.09
C ASN A 13 -15.42 -67.39 -38.26
N ASP A 14 -16.63 -67.26 -38.79
CA ASP A 14 -17.26 -65.96 -39.05
C ASP A 14 -17.70 -65.23 -37.77
N GLU A 15 -18.04 -65.97 -36.71
CA GLU A 15 -18.35 -65.42 -35.39
C GLU A 15 -17.08 -65.00 -34.63
N THR A 16 -16.01 -65.80 -34.73
CA THR A 16 -14.70 -65.44 -34.17
C THR A 16 -14.13 -64.20 -34.83
N ASP A 17 -14.25 -64.07 -36.16
CA ASP A 17 -13.74 -62.91 -36.91
C ASP A 17 -14.51 -61.63 -36.56
N LYS A 18 -15.84 -61.72 -36.37
CA LYS A 18 -16.66 -60.62 -35.86
C LYS A 18 -16.23 -60.19 -34.46
N ARG A 19 -15.97 -61.16 -33.57
CA ARG A 19 -15.53 -60.89 -32.21
C ARG A 19 -14.15 -60.23 -32.18
N ILE A 20 -13.22 -60.68 -33.02
CA ILE A 20 -11.90 -60.06 -33.17
C ILE A 20 -12.06 -58.60 -33.62
N THR A 21 -12.86 -58.36 -34.66
CA THR A 21 -13.12 -57.00 -35.17
C THR A 21 -13.73 -56.09 -34.10
N GLU A 22 -14.63 -56.61 -33.26
CA GLU A 22 -15.23 -55.87 -32.16
C GLU A 22 -14.19 -55.53 -31.08
N LEU A 23 -13.35 -56.49 -30.70
CA LEU A 23 -12.27 -56.28 -29.73
C LEU A 23 -11.25 -55.26 -30.23
N GLU A 24 -10.88 -55.31 -31.51
CA GLU A 24 -9.99 -54.31 -32.13
C GLU A 24 -10.57 -52.89 -32.03
N LYS A 25 -11.87 -52.73 -32.30
CA LYS A 25 -12.56 -51.43 -32.12
C LYS A 25 -12.55 -50.97 -30.68
N GLN A 26 -12.78 -51.88 -29.72
CA GLN A 26 -12.73 -51.55 -28.30
C GLN A 26 -11.31 -51.13 -27.88
N VAL A 27 -10.28 -51.85 -28.32
CA VAL A 27 -8.87 -51.53 -28.06
C VAL A 27 -8.49 -50.18 -28.65
N GLN A 28 -8.90 -49.88 -29.89
CA GLN A 28 -8.67 -48.57 -30.50
C GLN A 28 -9.38 -47.43 -29.74
N SER A 29 -10.61 -47.66 -29.28
CA SER A 29 -11.34 -46.69 -28.45
C SER A 29 -10.63 -46.43 -27.12
N LEU A 30 -10.17 -47.50 -26.45
CA LEU A 30 -9.39 -47.42 -25.21
C LEU A 30 -8.09 -46.64 -25.40
N LEU A 31 -7.34 -46.91 -26.48
CA LEU A 31 -6.11 -46.19 -26.82
C LEU A 31 -6.35 -44.69 -27.01
N LYS A 32 -7.43 -44.31 -27.71
CA LYS A 32 -7.81 -42.92 -27.89
C LYS A 32 -8.12 -42.23 -26.55
N ASN A 33 -8.88 -42.92 -25.67
CA ASN A 33 -9.23 -42.39 -24.36
C ASN A 33 -8.01 -42.22 -23.46
N ILE A 34 -7.09 -43.20 -23.46
CA ILE A 34 -5.82 -43.13 -22.71
C ILE A 34 -5.00 -41.93 -23.17
N LYS A 35 -4.88 -41.72 -24.48
CA LYS A 35 -4.15 -40.56 -25.03
C LYS A 35 -4.77 -39.23 -24.58
N SER A 36 -6.10 -39.11 -24.66
CA SER A 36 -6.81 -37.91 -24.21
C SER A 36 -6.62 -37.66 -22.70
N LEU A 37 -6.67 -38.71 -21.88
CA LEU A 37 -6.40 -38.62 -20.44
C LEU A 37 -4.95 -38.20 -20.15
N GLN A 38 -3.98 -38.69 -20.91
CA GLN A 38 -2.57 -38.29 -20.78
C GLN A 38 -2.37 -36.81 -21.12
N GLU A 39 -2.96 -36.33 -22.22
CA GLU A 39 -2.92 -34.91 -22.59
C GLU A 39 -3.59 -34.04 -21.52
N SER A 40 -4.78 -34.42 -21.05
CA SER A 40 -5.47 -33.73 -19.95
C SER A 40 -4.59 -33.68 -18.71
N LYS A 41 -3.95 -34.79 -18.33
CA LYS A 41 -3.03 -34.83 -17.17
C LYS A 41 -1.89 -33.82 -17.32
N ILE A 42 -1.25 -33.77 -18.49
CA ILE A 42 -0.15 -32.82 -18.73
C ILE A 42 -0.63 -31.37 -18.56
N THR A 43 -1.83 -31.04 -19.05
CA THR A 43 -2.38 -29.69 -18.90
C THR A 43 -2.70 -29.34 -17.45
N THR A 44 -3.26 -30.29 -16.69
CA THR A 44 -3.52 -30.12 -15.26
C THR A 44 -2.22 -29.98 -14.47
N ASP A 45 -1.21 -30.81 -14.74
CA ASP A 45 0.10 -30.75 -14.09
C ASP A 45 0.77 -29.38 -14.31
N LYS A 46 0.66 -28.82 -15.53
CA LYS A 46 1.15 -27.47 -15.84
C LYS A 46 0.40 -26.40 -15.04
N SER A 47 -0.93 -26.47 -15.01
CA SER A 47 -1.76 -25.52 -14.25
C SER A 47 -1.44 -25.58 -12.75
N ILE A 48 -1.19 -26.78 -12.20
CA ILE A 48 -0.79 -26.96 -10.81
C ILE A 48 0.58 -26.30 -10.57
N ALA A 49 1.55 -26.49 -11.46
CA ALA A 49 2.86 -25.86 -11.35
C ALA A 49 2.78 -24.32 -11.36
N ASP A 50 1.95 -23.75 -12.24
CA ASP A 50 1.70 -22.31 -12.32
C ASP A 50 1.06 -21.78 -11.03
N ILE A 51 0.08 -22.51 -10.46
CA ILE A 51 -0.55 -22.17 -9.18
C ILE A 51 0.50 -22.18 -8.06
N HIS A 52 1.32 -23.23 -7.96
CA HIS A 52 2.36 -23.30 -6.93
C HIS A 52 3.37 -22.14 -7.03
N HIS A 53 3.77 -21.77 -8.25
CA HIS A 53 4.65 -20.63 -8.46
C HIS A 53 4.02 -19.33 -7.95
N ASN A 54 2.75 -19.07 -8.30
CA ASN A 54 2.02 -17.90 -7.85
C ASN A 54 1.84 -17.88 -6.32
N THR A 55 1.53 -19.02 -5.70
CA THR A 55 1.45 -19.14 -4.24
C THR A 55 2.78 -18.77 -3.59
N ASN A 56 3.91 -19.22 -4.14
CA ASN A 56 5.23 -18.87 -3.61
C ASN A 56 5.54 -17.37 -3.74
N LEU A 57 5.15 -16.75 -4.86
CA LEU A 57 5.28 -15.30 -5.05
C LEU A 57 4.44 -14.52 -4.02
N MET A 58 3.19 -14.93 -3.82
CA MET A 58 2.30 -14.32 -2.80
C MET A 58 2.85 -14.47 -1.39
N ASN A 59 3.35 -15.66 -1.02
CA ASN A 59 3.96 -15.90 0.28
C ASN A 59 5.21 -15.03 0.50
N THR A 60 6.04 -14.87 -0.53
CA THR A 60 7.21 -13.99 -0.48
C THR A 60 6.80 -12.54 -0.29
N SER A 61 5.78 -12.07 -1.02
CA SER A 61 5.23 -10.73 -0.87
C SER A 61 4.67 -10.49 0.53
N LEU A 62 3.88 -11.44 1.04
CA LEU A 62 3.30 -11.38 2.39
C LEU A 62 4.39 -11.31 3.47
N THR A 63 5.46 -12.10 3.32
CA THR A 63 6.60 -12.06 4.23
C THR A 63 7.26 -10.67 4.25
N LYS A 64 7.45 -10.04 3.08
CA LYS A 64 7.99 -8.67 2.99
C LYS A 64 7.08 -7.64 3.66
N VAL A 65 5.76 -7.78 3.52
CA VAL A 65 4.77 -6.91 4.16
C VAL A 65 4.84 -7.05 5.69
N ASN A 66 4.90 -8.28 6.20
CA ASN A 66 5.02 -8.54 7.64
C ASN A 66 6.31 -7.93 8.23
N ILE A 67 7.45 -8.11 7.56
CA ILE A 67 8.71 -7.48 7.99
C ILE A 67 8.58 -5.94 8.04
N ARG A 68 7.84 -5.34 7.11
CA ARG A 68 7.61 -3.89 7.12
C ARG A 68 6.68 -3.47 8.26
N LEU A 69 5.67 -4.28 8.56
CA LEU A 69 4.76 -4.08 9.69
C LEU A 69 5.54 -4.05 11.01
N ASP A 70 6.39 -5.06 11.25
CA ASP A 70 7.21 -5.14 12.48
C ASP A 70 8.09 -3.89 12.67
N LYS A 71 8.63 -3.35 11.57
CA LYS A 71 9.40 -2.09 11.60
C LYS A 71 8.54 -0.90 11.99
N TYR A 72 7.30 -0.82 11.49
CA TYR A 72 6.39 0.27 11.85
C TYR A 72 5.96 0.17 13.31
N ASP A 73 5.69 -1.02 13.82
CA ASP A 73 5.37 -1.23 15.23
C ASP A 73 6.53 -0.78 16.14
N THR A 74 7.76 -1.11 15.75
CA THR A 74 8.98 -0.64 16.44
C THR A 74 9.08 0.89 16.45
N ILE A 75 8.84 1.54 15.30
CA ILE A 75 8.87 3.01 15.20
C ILE A 75 7.80 3.64 16.09
N ILE A 76 6.58 3.09 16.08
CA ILE A 76 5.47 3.57 16.90
C ILE A 76 5.83 3.47 18.39
N GLU A 77 6.40 2.34 18.83
CA GLU A 77 6.85 2.14 20.21
C GLU A 77 7.89 3.18 20.63
N HIS A 78 8.89 3.43 19.77
CA HIS A 78 9.91 4.46 20.03
C HIS A 78 9.30 5.86 20.14
N LEU A 79 8.39 6.23 19.23
CA LEU A 79 7.71 7.52 19.27
C LEU A 79 6.84 7.66 20.53
N THR A 80 6.08 6.63 20.89
CA THR A 80 5.29 6.60 22.14
C THR A 80 6.19 6.80 23.36
N THR A 81 7.33 6.11 23.41
CA THR A 81 8.31 6.25 24.49
C THR A 81 8.86 7.67 24.58
N ASN A 82 9.27 8.25 23.44
CA ASN A 82 9.80 9.61 23.39
C ASN A 82 8.77 10.65 23.83
N ILE A 83 7.52 10.54 23.37
CA ILE A 83 6.42 11.42 23.80
C ILE A 83 6.21 11.33 25.31
N ASN A 84 6.19 10.11 25.87
CA ASN A 84 6.05 9.90 27.31
C ASN A 84 7.19 10.53 28.12
N LEU A 85 8.43 10.44 27.64
CA LEU A 85 9.59 11.07 28.27
C LEU A 85 9.52 12.60 28.22
N LEU A 86 9.15 13.16 27.06
CA LEU A 86 8.99 14.61 26.87
C LEU A 86 7.87 15.17 27.75
N SER A 87 6.72 14.50 27.79
CA SER A 87 5.59 14.88 28.64
C SER A 87 5.99 14.90 30.12
N LYS A 88 6.70 13.88 30.60
CA LYS A 88 7.23 13.84 31.98
C LYS A 88 8.23 14.98 32.26
N LYS A 89 9.11 15.27 31.31
CA LYS A 89 10.10 16.37 31.42
C LYS A 89 9.41 17.73 31.51
N GLU A 90 8.39 17.96 30.70
CA GLU A 90 7.60 19.21 30.71
C GLU A 90 6.83 19.39 32.03
N ILE A 91 6.22 18.33 32.54
CA ILE A 91 5.53 18.34 33.85
C ILE A 91 6.54 18.64 34.97
N SER A 92 7.73 18.03 34.93
CA SER A 92 8.78 18.27 35.94
C SER A 92 9.32 19.72 35.86
N SER A 93 9.48 20.27 34.66
CA SER A 93 9.97 21.63 34.45
C SER A 93 8.97 22.71 34.85
N THR A 94 7.66 22.46 34.73
CA THR A 94 6.62 23.42 35.10
C THR A 94 6.34 23.44 36.60
N GLN A 95 6.67 22.36 37.32
CA GLN A 95 6.50 22.26 38.77
C GLN A 95 7.57 23.05 39.57
N GLU A 96 8.74 23.31 38.97
CA GLU A 96 9.88 23.99 39.60
C GLU A 96 9.95 25.51 39.35
N ARG A 97 8.83 26.16 38.99
CA ARG A 97 8.83 27.63 38.88
C ARG A 97 8.92 28.23 40.29
N PRO A 98 9.93 29.05 40.63
CA PRO A 98 10.07 29.59 41.98
C PRO A 98 8.81 30.41 42.30
N ARG A 99 8.03 29.93 43.29
CA ARG A 99 6.89 30.66 43.81
C ARG A 99 7.40 32.04 44.21
N LYS A 100 6.86 33.09 43.59
CA LYS A 100 7.17 34.47 43.97
C LYS A 100 6.96 34.57 45.47
N ILE A 101 8.04 34.80 46.20
CA ILE A 101 7.99 35.11 47.63
C ILE A 101 7.05 36.30 47.74
N SER A 102 5.92 36.11 48.42
CA SER A 102 5.01 37.20 48.76
C SER A 102 5.85 38.33 49.35
N LYS A 103 5.78 39.52 48.76
CA LYS A 103 6.56 40.68 49.23
C LYS A 103 6.20 40.88 50.69
N LYS A 104 7.16 40.65 51.59
CA LYS A 104 6.98 41.01 53.01
C LYS A 104 6.67 42.50 53.04
N ALA A 105 5.54 42.86 53.67
CA ALA A 105 5.17 44.25 53.90
C ALA A 105 6.35 44.97 54.55
N THR A 106 6.76 46.08 53.96
CA THR A 106 7.86 46.85 54.53
C THR A 106 7.37 47.51 55.82
N PRO A 107 8.20 47.67 56.87
CA PRO A 107 7.77 48.30 58.12
C PRO A 107 7.13 49.69 57.92
N TYR A 108 7.51 50.38 56.84
CA TYR A 108 6.99 51.69 56.47
C TYR A 108 5.52 51.67 56.00
N ASP A 109 5.07 50.55 55.39
CA ASP A 109 3.69 50.38 54.90
C ASP A 109 2.64 50.31 56.01
N GLN A 110 3.07 50.10 57.26
CA GLN A 110 2.18 50.01 58.44
C GLN A 110 2.21 51.27 59.33
N THR A 111 2.99 52.28 58.97
CA THR A 111 3.14 53.47 59.80
C THR A 111 2.03 54.50 59.58
N SER A 112 1.92 55.44 60.53
CA SER A 112 1.04 56.61 60.51
C SER A 112 1.03 57.39 59.18
N TYR A 113 2.07 57.23 58.36
CA TYR A 113 2.19 57.78 57.01
C TYR A 113 1.06 57.35 56.06
N ARG A 114 0.57 56.10 56.15
CA ARG A 114 -0.58 55.64 55.35
C ARG A 114 -1.88 56.29 55.84
N SER A 115 -2.04 56.42 57.15
CA SER A 115 -3.21 57.07 57.77
C SER A 115 -3.26 58.56 57.45
N THR A 116 -2.13 59.27 57.44
CA THR A 116 -2.08 60.68 57.03
C THR A 116 -2.31 60.86 55.53
N LYS A 117 -1.72 60.03 54.65
CA LYS A 117 -2.06 60.09 53.21
C LYS A 117 -3.55 59.88 52.92
N SER A 118 -4.19 58.95 53.63
CA SER A 118 -5.62 58.69 53.50
C SER A 118 -6.48 59.85 54.05
N LYS A 119 -6.08 60.44 55.19
CA LYS A 119 -6.82 61.57 55.79
C LYS A 119 -6.79 62.84 54.93
N TYR A 120 -5.70 63.07 54.21
CA TYR A 120 -5.52 64.26 53.38
C TYR A 120 -5.80 64.01 51.88
N ASN A 121 -6.41 62.86 51.51
CA ASN A 121 -6.68 62.47 50.12
C ASN A 121 -5.47 62.69 49.18
N LEU A 122 -4.25 62.47 49.68
CA LEU A 122 -3.02 62.58 48.89
C LEU A 122 -2.92 61.33 48.00
N ARG A 123 -3.76 61.31 46.97
CA ARG A 123 -3.82 60.28 45.94
C ARG A 123 -2.45 60.23 45.25
N ASN A 124 -1.88 59.05 45.12
CA ASN A 124 -0.72 58.84 44.27
C ASN A 124 -1.16 59.12 42.83
N ASN A 125 -0.41 59.94 42.08
CA ASN A 125 -0.48 59.95 40.62
C ASN A 125 0.09 58.63 40.12
N LYS A 126 -0.72 57.59 40.16
CA LYS A 126 -0.53 56.42 39.32
C LYS A 126 -1.75 56.40 38.42
N GLU A 127 -1.55 56.97 37.25
CA GLU A 127 -2.44 56.91 36.12
C GLU A 127 -2.99 55.48 36.01
N TYR A 128 -4.29 55.33 36.28
CA TYR A 128 -5.04 54.22 35.74
C TYR A 128 -5.20 54.54 34.26
N ASN A 129 -4.23 54.10 33.46
CA ASN A 129 -4.36 54.11 32.01
C ASN A 129 -5.39 53.02 31.63
N ASN A 130 -6.46 53.50 30.98
CA ASN A 130 -7.32 52.86 29.99
C ASN A 130 -8.46 51.99 30.60
N SER A 131 -9.73 52.43 30.63
CA SER A 131 -10.62 52.84 29.51
C SER A 131 -10.61 51.76 28.43
N ALA A 132 -11.50 50.78 28.54
CA ALA A 132 -12.81 50.75 27.88
C ALA A 132 -12.71 50.00 26.55
N ASP A 133 -13.55 48.97 26.45
CA ASP A 133 -13.88 48.17 25.29
C ASP A 133 -14.07 48.97 24.00
N ASP A 134 -13.92 48.24 22.89
CA ASP A 134 -14.55 48.43 21.59
C ASP A 134 -13.80 49.28 20.54
N SER A 135 -12.96 48.58 19.76
CA SER A 135 -12.54 49.00 18.44
C SER A 135 -12.45 47.74 17.57
N GLU A 136 -13.55 47.46 16.87
CA GLU A 136 -13.59 46.54 15.75
C GLU A 136 -12.53 46.94 14.71
N PHE A 137 -11.60 46.04 14.41
CA PHE A 137 -10.82 46.10 13.19
C PHE A 137 -10.99 44.80 12.41
N VAL A 138 -11.70 44.93 11.29
CA VAL A 138 -11.96 43.94 10.24
C VAL A 138 -10.63 43.55 9.57
N PRO A 139 -10.41 42.27 9.20
CA PRO A 139 -9.14 41.81 8.65
C PRO A 139 -8.90 42.43 7.28
N ALA A 140 -7.71 42.99 7.07
CA ALA A 140 -7.25 43.35 5.74
C ALA A 140 -6.77 42.09 5.02
N THR A 141 -7.51 41.73 3.98
CA THR A 141 -7.10 40.84 2.89
C THR A 141 -5.91 41.43 2.15
N GLU A 142 -4.81 40.68 2.05
CA GLU A 142 -3.94 40.75 0.88
C GLU A 142 -3.39 39.35 0.58
N ASP A 143 -3.63 38.96 -0.67
CA ASP A 143 -3.21 37.71 -1.30
C ASP A 143 -1.70 37.50 -1.17
N ASP A 144 -1.27 36.59 -0.29
CA ASP A 144 0.01 35.90 -0.50
C ASP A 144 -0.29 34.61 -1.27
N THR A 145 -0.39 34.79 -2.58
CA THR A 145 -0.38 33.66 -3.51
C THR A 145 1.03 33.09 -3.51
N ASP A 146 1.26 32.09 -2.66
CA ASP A 146 2.43 31.22 -2.74
C ASP A 146 2.42 30.55 -4.13
N ILE A 147 3.08 31.19 -5.08
CA ILE A 147 3.45 30.60 -6.36
C ILE A 147 4.33 29.39 -6.02
N PRO A 148 3.96 28.16 -6.40
CA PRO A 148 4.88 27.04 -6.27
C PRO A 148 6.08 27.33 -7.19
N ASP A 149 7.26 27.46 -6.59
CA ASP A 149 8.52 27.44 -7.32
C ASP A 149 8.68 26.06 -7.97
N ASP A 150 8.20 25.95 -9.20
CA ASP A 150 8.27 24.77 -10.07
C ASP A 150 9.73 24.44 -10.49
N ASN A 151 10.72 25.06 -9.85
CA ASN A 151 12.13 24.96 -10.18
C ASN A 151 13.02 24.46 -9.02
N ALA A 152 12.43 24.02 -7.91
CA ALA A 152 13.17 23.47 -6.77
C ALA A 152 13.22 21.92 -6.82
N MET A 153 14.43 21.41 -7.10
CA MET A 153 14.89 20.00 -7.00
C MET A 153 14.46 19.04 -8.11
N SER A 154 14.92 19.30 -9.35
CA SER A 154 15.36 18.20 -10.20
C SER A 154 16.82 17.88 -9.85
N ASP A 155 17.06 16.88 -9.00
CA ASP A 155 18.40 16.30 -8.83
C ASP A 155 18.82 15.71 -10.18
N GLY A 156 19.66 16.44 -10.90
CA GLY A 156 20.27 16.02 -12.16
C GLY A 156 21.28 14.91 -11.93
N ALA A 157 20.83 13.78 -11.38
CA ALA A 157 21.60 12.56 -11.29
C ALA A 157 21.76 11.99 -12.70
N VAL A 158 22.79 12.47 -13.41
CA VAL A 158 23.35 11.77 -14.56
C VAL A 158 24.10 10.55 -14.02
N PHE A 159 23.48 9.38 -14.12
CA PHE A 159 24.17 8.13 -13.82
C PHE A 159 25.17 7.84 -14.95
N GLU A 160 26.45 8.13 -14.69
CA GLU A 160 27.54 7.66 -15.51
C GLU A 160 27.84 6.20 -15.13
N GLY A 161 27.26 5.26 -15.90
CA GLY A 161 27.75 3.88 -15.94
C GLY A 161 26.78 2.78 -15.52
N ILE A 162 25.75 2.50 -16.34
CA ILE A 162 25.21 1.12 -16.52
C ILE A 162 24.63 0.98 -17.94
N ILE A 163 25.35 1.39 -18.98
CA ILE A 163 25.02 0.94 -20.34
C ILE A 163 26.24 0.23 -20.88
N ASP A 164 26.22 -1.10 -20.77
CA ASP A 164 27.08 -1.95 -21.56
C ASP A 164 26.80 -1.68 -23.04
N LYS A 165 27.84 -1.23 -23.74
CA LYS A 165 27.81 -0.99 -25.18
C LYS A 165 27.84 -2.33 -25.92
N THR A 166 26.75 -3.10 -25.88
CA THR A 166 26.57 -4.25 -26.76
C THR A 166 25.10 -4.49 -27.05
N LEU A 167 24.57 -3.85 -28.09
CA LEU A 167 23.79 -4.47 -29.18
C LEU A 167 23.08 -3.36 -29.97
N ASP A 168 23.44 -3.24 -31.25
CA ASP A 168 22.68 -2.52 -32.26
C ASP A 168 21.29 -3.17 -32.40
N GLU A 169 20.25 -2.50 -31.89
CA GLU A 169 18.86 -2.75 -32.30
C GLU A 169 18.16 -1.40 -32.54
N PRO A 170 17.45 -1.22 -33.67
CA PRO A 170 16.89 0.07 -34.03
C PRO A 170 15.76 0.48 -33.08
N VAL A 171 15.96 1.63 -32.44
CA VAL A 171 15.00 2.34 -31.58
C VAL A 171 13.68 2.54 -32.32
N LYS A 172 12.64 1.81 -31.91
CA LYS A 172 11.26 2.18 -32.22
C LYS A 172 10.88 3.33 -31.30
N ASN A 173 10.65 4.49 -31.90
CA ASN A 173 10.10 5.66 -31.23
C ASN A 173 8.65 5.39 -30.81
N ASP A 174 8.44 4.71 -29.68
CA ASP A 174 7.12 4.69 -29.03
C ASP A 174 7.02 5.88 -28.08
N THR A 175 6.53 6.97 -28.67
CA THR A 175 6.08 8.18 -28.00
C THR A 175 5.19 7.84 -26.80
N PHE A 176 5.70 8.11 -25.59
CA PHE A 176 4.93 8.03 -24.34
C PHE A 176 3.74 9.00 -24.43
N THR A 177 2.57 8.47 -24.78
CA THR A 177 1.32 9.23 -24.73
C THR A 177 0.54 8.77 -23.52
N VAL A 178 0.50 9.64 -22.51
CA VAL A 178 -0.31 9.46 -21.30
C VAL A 178 -1.79 9.59 -21.67
N LYS A 179 -2.36 8.51 -22.20
CA LYS A 179 -3.81 8.36 -22.35
C LYS A 179 -4.28 7.42 -21.25
N SER A 180 -4.81 8.02 -20.19
CA SER A 180 -5.75 7.47 -19.20
C SER A 180 -5.67 5.94 -18.97
N TYR A 181 -5.22 5.52 -17.78
CA TYR A 181 -5.28 4.13 -17.33
C TYR A 181 -6.70 3.56 -17.44
N ASN A 182 -7.00 2.88 -18.56
CA ASN A 182 -8.18 2.03 -18.69
C ASN A 182 -7.76 0.58 -18.39
N PRO A 183 -8.17 0.00 -17.25
CA PRO A 183 -7.79 -1.35 -16.88
C PRO A 183 -8.31 -2.42 -17.86
N LEU A 184 -9.29 -2.09 -18.72
CA LEU A 184 -9.79 -2.99 -19.74
C LEU A 184 -8.79 -3.25 -20.88
N ASN A 185 -7.78 -2.38 -21.05
CA ASN A 185 -6.73 -2.55 -22.06
C ASN A 185 -5.66 -3.58 -21.63
N LEU A 186 -5.72 -4.10 -20.40
CA LEU A 186 -4.82 -5.14 -19.89
C LEU A 186 -5.29 -6.57 -20.23
N LEU A 187 -6.49 -6.72 -20.82
CA LEU A 187 -7.05 -8.01 -21.17
C LEU A 187 -6.95 -8.23 -22.70
N PRO A 188 -6.20 -9.23 -23.19
CA PRO A 188 -5.91 -9.40 -24.62
C PRO A 188 -7.11 -9.72 -25.53
N SER A 189 -8.35 -9.83 -25.02
CA SER A 189 -9.46 -10.38 -25.80
C SER A 189 -10.85 -10.01 -25.29
N PHE A 190 -11.14 -8.71 -25.10
CA PHE A 190 -12.52 -8.25 -24.91
C PHE A 190 -13.08 -7.66 -26.20
N ASN A 191 -13.49 -8.53 -27.14
CA ASN A 191 -14.31 -8.11 -28.28
C ASN A 191 -15.79 -8.23 -27.88
N ALA A 192 -16.37 -7.16 -27.36
CA ALA A 192 -17.82 -7.04 -27.24
C ALA A 192 -18.38 -6.64 -28.61
N THR A 193 -19.03 -7.57 -29.29
CA THR A 193 -19.82 -7.27 -30.49
C THR A 193 -21.17 -6.68 -30.06
N ARG A 194 -21.54 -5.55 -30.65
CA ARG A 194 -22.82 -4.86 -30.43
C ARG A 194 -23.94 -5.49 -31.26
#